data_AF-A0A9K3LTS3-F1
#
_entry.id   AF-A0A9K3LTS3-F1
#
_cell.length_a   1.000
_cell.length_b   1.000
_cell.length_c   1.000
_cell.angle_alpha   90.00
_cell.angle_beta   90.00
_cell.angle_gamma   90.00
#
_symmetry.space_group_name_H-M   'P 1'
#
loop_
_entity.id
_entity.type
_entity.pdbx_description
1 polymer ?
#
loop_
_entity_poly.entity_id
_entity_poly.type
_entity_poly.pdbx_seq_one_letter_code
_entity_poly.pdbx_strand_id
1 'polypeptide(L)'
;MSKFQLQDEAFQSSGVSFAESQQALQLSPSIYERLGEEGLLELSTLFYDRVFRDDRETWFLNIFSSSTKQQAIDNQYRFLVQTFGGPELYKEKKGKYTRLAGRHANYNIGRRAADR
;
A
#
# COMPACT_ATOMS: atom_id res chain seq x y z
N MET A 1 15.66 7.92 12.17
CA MET A 1 14.42 7.88 12.97
C MET A 1 14.17 6.45 13.42
N SER A 2 13.77 6.26 14.68
CA SER A 2 13.35 4.96 15.19
C SER A 2 11.95 4.59 14.65
N LYS A 3 11.57 3.31 14.78
CA LYS A 3 10.22 2.85 14.41
C LYS A 3 9.12 3.62 15.17
N PHE A 4 9.34 3.90 16.46
CA PHE A 4 8.36 4.60 17.29
C PHE A 4 8.20 6.07 16.89
N GLN A 5 9.29 6.74 16.51
CA GLN A 5 9.23 8.11 15.98
C GLN A 5 8.41 8.17 14.68
N LEU A 6 8.62 7.21 13.76
CA LEU A 6 7.83 7.14 12.53
C LEU A 6 6.34 6.88 12.78
N GLN A 7 6.01 6.07 13.79
CA GLN A 7 4.62 5.80 14.17
C GLN A 7 3.96 7.03 14.79
N ASP A 8 4.69 7.78 15.61
CA ASP A 8 4.19 9.03 16.20
C ASP A 8 3.98 10.10 15.12
N GLU A 9 4.92 10.31 14.21
CA GLU A 9 4.77 11.24 13.08
C GLU A 9 3.58 10.86 12.18
N ALA A 10 3.38 9.57 11.94
CA ALA A 10 2.22 9.07 11.20
C ALA A 10 0.90 9.36 11.94
N PHE A 11 0.86 9.25 13.27
CA PHE A 11 -0.30 9.61 14.07
C PHE A 11 -0.57 11.11 14.02
N GLN A 12 0.44 11.95 14.25
CA GLN A 12 0.30 13.42 14.18
C GLN A 12 -0.21 13.88 12.81
N SER A 13 0.22 13.19 11.74
CA SER A 13 -0.22 13.50 10.39
C SER A 13 -1.64 12.98 10.13
N SER A 14 -1.91 11.70 10.38
CA SER A 14 -3.15 11.05 9.92
C SER A 14 -4.31 11.10 10.91
N GLY A 15 -4.05 11.36 12.19
CA GLY A 15 -5.02 11.18 13.27
C GLY A 15 -5.30 9.71 13.62
N VAL A 16 -4.63 8.76 12.97
CA VAL A 16 -4.83 7.31 13.18
C VAL A 16 -3.62 6.73 13.89
N SER A 17 -3.82 6.20 15.09
CA SER A 17 -2.74 5.57 15.86
C SER A 17 -2.30 4.26 15.23
N PHE A 18 -1.08 3.81 15.56
CA PHE A 18 -0.62 2.51 15.10
C PHE A 18 -1.56 1.37 15.54
N ALA A 19 -2.08 1.42 16.76
CA ALA A 19 -3.02 0.42 17.27
C ALA A 19 -4.33 0.38 16.47
N GLU A 20 -4.91 1.54 16.16
CA GLU A 20 -6.11 1.63 15.30
C GLU A 20 -5.84 1.08 13.89
N SER A 21 -4.67 1.38 13.32
CA SER A 21 -4.30 0.86 11.99
C SER A 21 -4.24 -0.68 11.93
N GLN A 22 -3.95 -1.34 13.05
CA GLN A 22 -3.84 -2.80 13.14
C GLN A 22 -5.19 -3.51 13.29
N GLN A 23 -6.27 -2.79 13.61
CA GLN A 23 -7.61 -3.41 13.79
C GLN A 23 -8.09 -4.10 12.51
N ALA A 24 -7.77 -3.56 11.34
CA ALA A 24 -8.10 -4.16 10.04
C ALA A 24 -7.47 -5.57 9.86
N LEU A 25 -6.36 -5.85 10.53
CA LEU A 25 -5.66 -7.14 10.47
C LEU A 25 -6.23 -8.19 11.43
N GLN A 26 -7.10 -7.78 12.35
CA GLN A 26 -7.66 -8.62 13.41
C GLN A 26 -9.14 -8.96 13.19
N LEU A 27 -9.69 -8.61 12.02
CA LEU A 27 -11.08 -8.92 11.69
C LEU A 27 -11.31 -10.42 11.59
N SER A 28 -12.49 -10.86 12.03
CA SER A 28 -12.99 -12.23 11.84
C SER A 28 -14.38 -12.19 11.21
N PRO A 29 -14.60 -12.81 10.02
CA PRO A 29 -13.55 -13.34 9.14
C PRO A 29 -12.60 -12.23 8.67
N SER A 30 -11.37 -12.60 8.29
CA SER A 30 -10.35 -11.69 7.76
C SER A 30 -10.81 -10.99 6.48
N ILE A 31 -10.14 -9.90 6.09
CA ILE A 31 -10.47 -9.20 4.84
C ILE A 31 -10.24 -10.13 3.64
N TYR A 32 -9.20 -10.96 3.67
CA TYR A 32 -8.96 -11.96 2.62
C TYR A 32 -10.10 -12.98 2.53
N GLU A 33 -10.60 -13.51 3.65
CA GLU A 33 -11.73 -14.46 3.64
C GLU A 33 -13.03 -13.81 3.12
N ARG A 34 -13.21 -12.50 3.30
CA ARG A 34 -14.40 -11.77 2.81
C ARG A 34 -14.34 -11.46 1.31
N LEU A 35 -13.16 -11.11 0.80
CA LEU A 35 -13.01 -10.59 -0.57
C LEU A 35 -12.36 -11.59 -1.55
N GLY A 36 -11.63 -12.56 -1.03
CA GLY A 36 -10.78 -13.46 -1.81
C GLY A 36 -9.59 -12.77 -2.47
N GLU A 37 -8.78 -13.55 -3.18
CA GLU A 37 -7.67 -13.03 -3.99
C GLU A 37 -8.18 -12.12 -5.12
N GLU A 38 -9.27 -12.51 -5.79
CA GLU A 38 -9.88 -11.76 -6.90
C GLU A 38 -10.33 -10.36 -6.45
N GLY A 39 -10.99 -10.24 -5.30
CA GLY A 39 -11.43 -8.94 -4.79
C GLY A 39 -10.28 -7.99 -4.47
N LEU A 40 -9.15 -8.51 -3.96
CA LEU A 40 -7.95 -7.70 -3.69
C LEU A 40 -7.17 -7.33 -4.97
N LEU A 41 -7.20 -8.21 -5.98
CA LEU A 41 -6.68 -7.91 -7.32
C LEU A 41 -7.52 -6.82 -8.00
N GLU A 42 -8.84 -6.93 -7.93
CA GLU A 42 -9.76 -5.95 -8.50
C GLU A 42 -9.61 -4.59 -7.80
N LEU A 43 -9.51 -4.57 -6.47
CA LEU A 43 -9.22 -3.35 -5.71
C LEU A 43 -7.94 -2.66 -6.19
N SER A 44 -6.86 -3.42 -6.34
CA SER A 44 -5.56 -2.88 -6.79
C SER A 44 -5.61 -2.39 -8.23
N THR A 45 -6.34 -3.11 -9.09
CA THR A 45 -6.55 -2.74 -10.50
C THR A 45 -7.34 -1.43 -10.59
N LEU A 46 -8.48 -1.34 -9.90
CA LEU A 46 -9.30 -0.14 -9.84
C LEU A 46 -8.55 1.08 -9.27
N PHE A 47 -7.65 0.87 -8.29
CA PHE A 47 -6.81 1.93 -7.76
C PHE A 47 -5.83 2.45 -8.82
N TYR A 48 -5.01 1.57 -9.42
CA TYR A 48 -4.01 2.00 -10.40
C TYR A 48 -4.62 2.44 -11.73
N ASP A 49 -5.82 1.98 -12.07
CA ASP A 49 -6.60 2.55 -13.17
C ASP A 49 -6.86 4.03 -12.96
N ARG A 50 -7.18 4.46 -11.74
CA ARG A 50 -7.38 5.88 -11.42
C ARG A 50 -6.05 6.63 -11.40
N VAL A 51 -5.02 6.08 -10.75
CA VAL A 51 -3.69 6.70 -10.69
C VAL A 51 -3.14 7.00 -12.08
N PHE A 52 -3.15 6.01 -12.99
CA PHE A 52 -2.58 6.16 -14.33
C PHE A 52 -3.49 6.92 -15.32
N ARG A 53 -4.75 7.18 -14.95
CA ARG A 53 -5.65 8.07 -15.71
C ARG A 53 -5.61 9.52 -15.21
N ASP A 54 -4.89 9.82 -14.14
CA ASP A 54 -4.78 11.16 -13.56
C ASP A 54 -3.78 12.04 -14.34
N ASP A 55 -4.05 12.22 -15.63
CA ASP A 55 -3.20 12.99 -16.55
C ASP A 55 -3.16 14.50 -16.23
N ARG A 56 -4.15 15.00 -15.49
CA ARG A 56 -4.22 16.39 -15.04
C ARG A 56 -3.21 16.71 -13.93
N GLU A 57 -2.88 15.74 -13.09
CA GLU A 57 -1.93 15.91 -11.97
C GLU A 57 -0.59 15.24 -12.30
N THR A 58 0.09 15.73 -13.34
CA THR A 58 1.35 15.14 -13.84
C THR A 58 2.42 14.96 -12.77
N TRP A 59 2.48 15.85 -11.77
CA TRP A 59 3.41 15.72 -10.64
C TRP A 59 3.16 14.45 -9.80
N PHE A 60 1.90 14.03 -9.66
CA PHE A 60 1.51 12.83 -8.92
C PHE A 60 1.82 11.59 -9.76
N LEU A 61 1.45 11.60 -11.04
CA LEU A 61 1.74 10.50 -11.96
C LEU A 61 3.26 10.24 -12.06
N ASN A 62 4.08 11.29 -12.02
CA ASN A 62 5.54 11.17 -12.04
C ASN A 62 6.14 10.36 -10.87
N ILE A 63 5.44 10.26 -9.73
CA ILE A 63 5.85 9.39 -8.62
C ILE A 63 5.92 7.92 -9.07
N PHE A 64 5.07 7.52 -10.00
CA PHE A 64 4.94 6.15 -10.49
C PHE A 64 5.78 5.85 -11.74
N SER A 65 6.53 6.84 -12.26
CA SER A 65 7.28 6.74 -13.54
C SER A 65 8.31 5.60 -13.59
N SER A 66 8.81 5.15 -12.43
CA SER A 66 9.79 4.06 -12.32
C SER A 66 9.19 2.65 -12.41
N SER A 67 7.87 2.50 -12.58
CA SER A 67 7.19 1.21 -12.63
C SER A 67 6.07 1.21 -13.66
N THR A 68 5.84 0.06 -14.30
CA THR A 68 4.65 -0.09 -15.13
C THR A 68 3.41 -0.23 -14.25
N LYS A 69 2.26 0.17 -14.76
CA LYS A 69 0.95 -0.04 -14.10
C LYS A 69 0.76 -1.50 -13.67
N GLN A 70 1.07 -2.45 -14.55
CA GLN A 70 0.92 -3.88 -14.25
C GLN A 70 1.85 -4.33 -13.10
N GLN A 71 3.08 -3.84 -13.06
CA GLN A 71 4.00 -4.14 -11.96
C GLN A 71 3.52 -3.54 -10.65
N ALA A 72 2.96 -2.33 -10.67
CA ALA A 72 2.42 -1.65 -9.50
C ALA A 72 1.20 -2.39 -8.93
N ILE A 73 0.27 -2.81 -9.81
CA ILE A 73 -0.88 -3.66 -9.45
C ILE A 73 -0.40 -4.97 -8.84
N ASP A 74 0.50 -5.69 -9.52
CA ASP A 74 0.99 -7.00 -9.04
C ASP A 74 1.68 -6.88 -7.67
N ASN A 75 2.46 -5.82 -7.45
CA ASN A 75 3.11 -5.60 -6.16
C ASN A 75 2.10 -5.26 -5.06
N GLN A 76 1.10 -4.41 -5.34
CA GLN A 76 0.12 -3.99 -4.33
C GLN A 76 -0.81 -5.15 -3.96
N TYR A 77 -1.40 -5.87 -4.93
CA TYR A 77 -2.35 -6.93 -4.61
C TYR A 77 -1.68 -8.01 -3.76
N ARG A 78 -0.46 -8.45 -4.12
CA ARG A 78 0.28 -9.47 -3.34
C ARG A 78 0.54 -9.01 -1.91
N PHE A 79 0.88 -7.72 -1.76
CA PHE A 79 1.09 -7.14 -0.43
C PHE A 79 -0.19 -7.15 0.38
N LEU A 80 -1.33 -6.78 -0.22
CA LEU A 80 -2.63 -6.77 0.45
C LEU A 80 -3.11 -8.17 0.80
N VAL A 81 -2.98 -9.15 -0.12
CA VAL A 81 -3.30 -10.57 0.13
C VAL A 81 -2.54 -11.07 1.36
N GLN A 82 -1.22 -10.90 1.37
CA GLN A 82 -0.39 -11.32 2.49
C GLN A 82 -0.72 -10.57 3.79
N THR A 83 -1.00 -9.28 3.71
CA THR A 83 -1.27 -8.44 4.89
C THR A 83 -2.61 -8.79 5.53
N PHE A 84 -3.61 -9.15 4.72
CA PHE A 84 -4.98 -9.32 5.16
C PHE A 84 -5.41 -10.78 5.41
N GLY A 85 -4.45 -11.67 5.61
CA GLY A 85 -4.69 -13.05 6.04
C GLY A 85 -4.64 -14.11 4.93
N GLY A 86 -4.25 -13.73 3.72
CA GLY A 86 -4.01 -14.65 2.61
C GLY A 86 -2.58 -15.22 2.56
N PRO A 87 -2.23 -15.94 1.49
CA PRO A 87 -0.89 -16.53 1.30
C PRO A 87 0.24 -15.47 1.21
N GLU A 88 1.48 -15.90 1.47
CA GLU A 88 2.69 -15.05 1.52
C GLU A 88 3.22 -14.62 0.12
N LEU A 89 2.33 -14.27 -0.81
CA LEU A 89 2.65 -13.98 -2.22
C LEU A 89 3.66 -12.83 -2.40
N TYR A 90 3.62 -11.82 -1.52
CA TYR A 90 4.56 -10.69 -1.62
C TYR A 90 5.97 -11.09 -1.20
N LYS A 91 6.09 -11.88 -0.13
CA LYS A 91 7.37 -12.41 0.35
C LYS A 91 8.01 -13.33 -0.66
N GLU A 92 7.23 -14.19 -1.32
CA GLU A 92 7.70 -15.05 -2.41
C GLU A 92 8.32 -14.22 -3.55
N LYS A 93 7.67 -13.11 -3.94
CA LYS A 93 8.12 -12.24 -5.03
C LYS A 93 9.27 -11.30 -4.64
N LYS A 94 9.21 -10.68 -3.46
CA LYS A 94 10.05 -9.52 -3.07
C LYS A 94 11.01 -9.81 -1.92
N GLY A 95 10.99 -11.03 -1.38
CA GLY A 95 11.83 -11.51 -0.29
C GLY A 95 11.21 -11.31 1.11
N LYS A 96 11.92 -11.85 2.11
CA LYS A 96 11.49 -11.90 3.53
C LYS A 96 11.01 -10.57 4.11
N TYR A 97 11.59 -9.45 3.69
CA TYR A 97 11.32 -8.14 4.29
C TYR A 97 10.57 -7.21 3.33
N THR A 98 9.40 -6.75 3.77
CA THR A 98 8.59 -5.77 3.03
C THR A 98 9.30 -4.41 2.92
N ARG A 99 9.88 -3.89 4.01
CA ARG A 99 10.64 -2.62 4.05
C ARG A 99 9.93 -1.44 3.36
N LEU A 100 8.64 -1.21 3.66
CA LEU A 100 7.83 -0.18 2.98
C LEU A 100 8.50 1.19 2.93
N ALA A 101 8.96 1.73 4.07
CA ALA A 101 9.65 3.02 4.12
C ALA A 101 10.90 3.05 3.21
N GLY A 102 11.71 1.99 3.23
CA GLY A 102 12.90 1.90 2.38
C GLY A 102 12.58 1.77 0.89
N ARG A 103 11.52 1.02 0.53
CA ARG A 103 11.09 0.87 -0.87
C ARG A 103 10.45 2.13 -1.44
N HIS A 104 10.01 3.05 -0.58
CA HIS A 104 9.43 4.32 -0.99
C HIS A 104 10.35 5.52 -0.80
N ALA A 105 11.57 5.34 -0.26
CA ALA A 105 12.47 6.43 0.12
C ALA A 105 12.91 7.32 -1.05
N ASN A 106 12.87 6.82 -2.29
CA ASN A 106 13.25 7.57 -3.48
C ASN A 106 12.09 8.40 -4.08
N TYR A 107 10.89 8.30 -3.51
CA TYR A 107 9.70 8.98 -4.00
C TYR A 107 9.35 10.15 -3.07
N ASN A 108 8.93 11.28 -3.64
CA ASN A 108 8.50 12.44 -2.88
C ASN A 108 7.07 12.24 -2.35
N ILE A 109 6.92 11.46 -1.28
CA ILE A 109 5.64 11.17 -0.64
C ILE A 109 5.42 12.14 0.52
N GLY A 110 5.02 13.36 0.20
CA GLY A 110 4.53 14.34 1.17
C GLY A 110 3.04 14.23 1.41
N ARG A 111 2.49 15.11 2.26
CA ARG A 111 1.06 15.11 2.60
C ARG A 111 0.14 15.18 1.37
N ARG A 112 0.47 16.06 0.41
CA ARG A 112 -0.28 16.22 -0.84
C ARG A 112 -0.35 14.91 -1.66
N ALA A 113 0.73 14.12 -1.67
CA ALA A 113 0.76 12.85 -2.39
C ALA A 113 -0.04 11.76 -1.64
N ALA A 114 -0.06 11.80 -0.31
CA ALA A 114 -0.83 10.86 0.50
C ALA A 114 -2.35 11.10 0.42
N ASP A 115 -2.78 12.37 0.30
CA ASP A 115 -4.20 12.75 0.21
C ASP A 115 -4.80 12.62 -1.21
N ARG A 116 -3.98 12.34 -2.23
CA ARG A 116 -4.42 12.24 -3.64
C ARG A 116 -4.81 10.81 -4.01
#